data_AF-A0A484ZJ37-F1
#
_entry.id   AF-A0A484ZJ37-F1
#
_cell.length_a   1.000
_cell.length_b   1.000
_cell.length_c   1.000
_cell.angle_alpha   90.00
_cell.angle_beta   90.00
_cell.angle_gamma   90.00
#
_symmetry.space_group_name_H-M   'P 1'
#
loop_
_entity.id
_entity.type
_entity.pdbx_description
1 polymer ?
#
loop_
_entity_poly.entity_id
_entity_poly.type
_entity_poly.pdbx_seq_one_letter_code
_entity_poly.pdbx_strand_id
1 'polypeptide(L)' 'MSKLANVWVFSDIHDRYPELLAAAQTLGQTVNALIIGNEDDAAKLIKQGADRSIYWNTVRGNLN' A
#
# COMPACT_ATOMS: atom_id res chain seq x y z
N MET A 1 17.29 16.49 8.66
CA MET A 1 17.32 15.68 7.42
C MET A 1 16.06 15.99 6.62
N SER A 2 16.15 16.11 5.30
CA SER A 2 14.95 16.16 4.46
C SER A 2 14.37 14.76 4.32
N LYS A 3 13.04 14.63 4.45
CA LYS A 3 12.32 13.39 4.17
C LYS A 3 12.49 12.98 2.70
N LEU A 4 12.34 11.68 2.40
CA LEU A 4 12.25 11.18 1.03
C LEU A 4 10.99 11.74 0.36
N ALA A 5 11.08 12.17 -0.90
CA ALA A 5 9.94 12.75 -1.60
C ALA A 5 8.77 11.75 -1.72
N ASN A 6 9.09 10.49 -2.05
CA ASN A 6 8.12 9.41 -2.22
C ASN A 6 8.64 8.13 -1.56
N VAL A 7 7.78 7.46 -0.81
CA VAL A 7 8.00 6.11 -0.27
C VAL A 7 6.91 5.19 -0.80
N TRP A 8 7.29 3.97 -1.15
CA TRP A 8 6.37 2.92 -1.59
C TRP A 8 6.42 1.74 -0.63
N VAL A 9 5.25 1.33 -0.16
CA VAL A 9 5.06 0.23 0.80
C VAL A 9 4.41 -0.96 0.09
N PHE A 10 5.01 -2.12 0.28
CA PHE A 10 4.59 -3.39 -0.28
C PHE A 10 4.67 -4.46 0.81
N SER A 11 3.68 -5.34 0.86
CA SER A 11 3.66 -6.51 1.72
C SER A 11 2.78 -7.58 1.11
N ASP A 12 3.24 -8.82 1.19
CA ASP A 12 2.46 -10.04 0.93
C ASP A 12 1.49 -10.36 2.07
N ILE A 13 1.72 -9.80 3.26
CA ILE A 13 0.87 -9.96 4.44
C ILE A 13 0.08 -8.67 4.69
N HIS A 14 -1.24 -8.75 4.58
CA HIS A 14 -2.16 -7.61 4.70
C HIS A 14 -2.11 -6.96 6.09
N ASP A 15 -1.96 -7.76 7.15
CA ASP A 15 -1.96 -7.26 8.54
C ASP A 15 -0.72 -6.42 8.88
N ARG A 16 0.32 -6.42 8.03
CA ARG A 16 1.54 -5.62 8.25
C ARG A 16 1.45 -4.18 7.76
N TYR A 17 0.47 -3.86 6.92
CA TYR A 17 0.37 -2.50 6.34
C TYR A 17 0.26 -1.38 7.38
N PRO A 18 -0.51 -1.50 8.48
CA PRO A 18 -0.59 -0.44 9.48
C PRO A 18 0.79 -0.04 10.03
N GLU A 19 1.61 -1.01 10.41
CA GLU A 19 2.96 -0.77 10.95
C GLU A 19 3.92 -0.25 9.87
N LEU A 20 3.87 -0.82 8.67
CA LEU A 20 4.74 -0.40 7.56
C LEU A 20 4.42 1.04 7.09
N LEU A 21 3.14 1.41 7.04
CA LEU A 21 2.69 2.75 6.68
C LEU A 21 3.11 3.77 7.75
N ALA A 22 2.96 3.43 9.04
CA ALA A 22 3.42 4.28 10.14
C ALA A 22 4.93 4.53 10.06
N ALA A 23 5.72 3.49 9.79
CA ALA A 23 7.16 3.64 9.58
C ALA A 23 7.46 4.52 8.35
N ALA A 24 6.78 4.29 7.23
CA ALA A 24 6.97 5.05 5.99
C ALA A 24 6.66 6.55 6.15
N GLN A 25 5.69 6.92 6.97
CA GLN A 25 5.37 8.33 7.26
C GLN A 25 6.50 9.07 7.97
N THR A 26 7.34 8.36 8.74
CA THR A 26 8.52 8.96 9.37
C THR A 26 9.63 9.25 8.34
N LEU A 27 9.69 8.44 7.27
CA LEU A 27 10.73 8.49 6.24
C LEU A 27 10.38 9.40 5.07
N GLY A 28 9.11 9.45 4.68
CA GLY A 28 8.63 10.05 3.44
C GLY A 28 7.72 11.26 3.62
N GLN A 29 7.70 12.13 2.61
CA GLN A 29 6.69 13.19 2.44
C GLN A 29 5.38 12.61 1.88
N THR A 30 5.50 11.75 0.86
CA THR A 30 4.36 11.03 0.25
C THR A 30 4.55 9.53 0.44
N VAL A 31 3.55 8.85 1.01
CA VAL A 31 3.53 7.40 1.23
C VAL A 31 2.49 6.76 0.31
N ASN A 32 2.96 5.90 -0.58
CA ASN A 32 2.12 5.15 -1.51
C ASN A 32 2.15 3.66 -1.13
N ALA A 33 1.06 2.95 -1.38
CA ALA A 33 0.97 1.52 -1.10
C ALA A 33 0.50 0.74 -2.33
N LEU A 34 1.04 -0.46 -2.54
CA LEU A 34 0.52 -1.42 -3.50
C LEU A 34 0.17 -2.70 -2.78
N ILE A 35 -1.07 -3.18 -2.96
CA ILE A 35 -1.54 -4.44 -2.40
C ILE A 35 -1.97 -5.41 -3.51
N ILE A 36 -1.69 -6.70 -3.31
CA ILE A 36 -2.31 -7.75 -4.13
C ILE A 36 -3.66 -8.10 -3.48
N GLY A 37 -4.75 -7.89 -4.21
CA GLY A 37 -6.10 -8.01 -3.67
C GLY A 37 -7.14 -7.31 -4.53
N ASN A 38 -8.12 -6.70 -3.88
CA ASN A 38 -9.22 -5.99 -4.51
C ASN A 38 -9.23 -4.49 -4.15
N GLU A 39 -10.22 -3.77 -4.68
CA GLU A 39 -10.40 -2.34 -4.44
C GLU A 39 -10.68 -2.01 -2.97
N ASP A 40 -11.43 -2.84 -2.24
CA ASP A 40 -11.71 -2.63 -0.82
C ASP A 40 -10.42 -2.71 0.01
N ASP A 41 -9.51 -3.60 -0.35
CA ASP A 41 -8.21 -3.72 0.32
C ASP A 41 -7.35 -2.48 0.08
N ALA A 42 -7.32 -1.94 -1.15
CA ALA A 42 -6.67 -0.66 -1.42
C ALA A 42 -7.32 0.50 -0.63
N ALA A 43 -8.65 0.56 -0.57
CA ALA A 43 -9.36 1.59 0.18
C ALA A 43 -9.05 1.54 1.69
N LYS A 44 -8.80 0.36 2.26
CA LYS A 44 -8.33 0.23 3.66
C LYS A 44 -6.95 0.86 3.86
N LEU A 45 -6.02 0.75 2.91
CA LEU A 45 -4.67 1.32 3.04
C LEU A 45 -4.69 2.85 3.13
N ILE A 46 -5.59 3.51 2.40
CA ILE A 46 -5.80 4.96 2.53
C ILE A 46 -6.23 5.32 3.96
N LYS A 47 -7.18 4.57 4.52
CA LYS A 47 -7.64 4.77 5.92
C LYS A 47 -6.53 4.50 6.94
N GLN A 48 -5.53 3.70 6.58
CA GLN A 48 -4.38 3.35 7.42
C GLN A 48 -3.18 4.32 7.24
N GLY A 49 -3.29 5.34 6.39
CA GLY A 49 -2.29 6.41 6.27
C GLY A 49 -1.46 6.41 5.00
N ALA A 50 -1.86 5.68 3.96
CA ALA A 50 -1.32 5.87 2.61
C ALA A 50 -1.96 7.09 1.93
N ASP A 51 -1.16 7.90 1.23
CA ASP A 51 -1.64 9.02 0.40
C ASP A 51 -2.27 8.51 -0.90
N ARG A 52 -1.73 7.41 -1.45
CA ARG A 52 -2.26 6.70 -2.62
C ARG A 52 -2.13 5.21 -2.44
N SER A 53 -3.11 4.46 -2.92
CA SER A 53 -3.12 3.00 -2.92
C SER A 53 -3.42 2.49 -4.32
N ILE A 54 -2.67 1.50 -4.78
CA ILE A 54 -2.99 0.73 -5.98
C ILE A 54 -3.21 -0.73 -5.58
N TYR A 55 -4.17 -1.39 -6.22
CA TYR A 55 -4.37 -2.82 -6.05
C TYR A 55 -4.04 -3.55 -7.35
N TRP A 56 -3.41 -4.71 -7.22
CA TRP A 56 -3.27 -5.66 -8.30
C TRP A 56 -4.20 -6.83 -8.04
N ASN A 57 -5.19 -7.03 -8.90
CA ASN A 57 -6.06 -8.17 -8.82
C ASN A 57 -5.48 -9.36 -9.60
N THR A 58 -5.29 -10.49 -8.93
CA THR A 58 -4.74 -11.72 -9.53
C THR A 58 -5.83 -12.63 -10.10
N VAL A 59 -6.97 -12.11 -10.60
CA VAL A 59 -7.92 -12.96 -11.32
C VAL A 59 -7.20 -13.55 -12.53
N ARG A 60 -6.72 -14.79 -12.38
CA ARG A 60 -6.40 -15.64 -13.50
C ARG A 60 -7.74 -15.95 -14.12
N GLY A 61 -8.07 -15.27 -15.21
CA GLY A 61 -9.14 -15.73 -16.08
C GLY A 61 -8.84 -17.19 -16.38
N ASN A 62 -9.71 -18.10 -15.92
CA ASN A 62 -9.72 -19.45 -16.46
C ASN A 62 -10.04 -19.27 -17.94
N LEU A 63 -9.01 -19.41 -18.78
CA LEU A 63 -9.15 -19.62 -20.20
C LEU A 63 -9.71 -21.04 -20.37
N ASN A 64 -11.00 -21.21 -20.09
CA ASN A 64 -11.77 -22.37 -20.52
C ASN A 64 -12.63 -21.94 -21.70
#